data_AF-A0A1C5I6J8-F1
#
_entry.id   AF-A0A1C5I6J8-F1
#
_cell.length_a   1.000
_cell.length_b   1.000
_cell.length_c   1.000
_cell.angle_alpha   90.00
_cell.angle_beta   90.00
_cell.angle_gamma   90.00
#
_symmetry.space_group_name_H-M   'P 1'
#
loop_
_entity.id
_entity.type
_entity.pdbx_description
1 polymer ?
#
loop_
_entity_poly.entity_id
_entity_poly.type
_entity_poly.pdbx_seq_one_letter_code
_entity_poly.pdbx_strand_id
1 'polypeptide(L)'
;MEMTDLRLVVATGALAAVAAAGAVAVWRRRPRPGVPLRAGAVLLAELLLVTAVALVVNRAEGFYPTWAALAQDGTTAHRPPATPGRLDATIRRLAADPDLPIAVPWRPPSLAASPGGGATVAVPAGYLRHPSWRYPAVLVLSSPADGWTDARMLTAARQDAPTAVVVAVRAAPDLDPGVLATGMPLDLQRDLRVTGHRWGLVASDHVRRSARDVAGRDPGRFPAPVIAAGPGPSGLATGLRAVAGQLPAPLAAPAPVLAPSAAAHQVGRHRPPAHGPVSGIGLRHGP
;
A
#
# COMPACT_ATOMS: atom_id res chain seq x y z
N MET A 1 -14.17 -3.07 -15.14
CA MET A 1 -15.00 -2.29 -14.20
C MET A 1 -14.15 -2.01 -12.97
N GLU A 2 -13.83 -0.75 -12.71
CA GLU A 2 -12.96 -0.37 -11.58
C GLU A 2 -13.69 -0.54 -10.25
N MET A 3 -13.03 -1.16 -9.28
CA MET A 3 -13.60 -1.41 -7.95
C MET A 3 -13.66 -0.13 -7.10
N THR A 4 -12.95 0.90 -7.55
CA THR A 4 -12.79 2.18 -6.87
C THR A 4 -13.75 3.25 -7.37
N ASP A 5 -14.62 2.99 -8.36
CA ASP A 5 -15.53 4.02 -8.89
C ASP A 5 -16.44 4.59 -7.77
N LEU A 6 -16.53 5.92 -7.71
CA LEU A 6 -17.34 6.63 -6.71
C LEU A 6 -18.80 6.20 -6.81
N ARG A 7 -19.26 5.90 -8.03
CA ARG A 7 -20.60 5.41 -8.30
C ARG A 7 -20.91 4.12 -7.55
N LEU A 8 -19.94 3.21 -7.44
CA LEU A 8 -20.10 1.93 -6.74
C LEU A 8 -20.23 2.15 -5.22
N VAL A 9 -19.44 3.06 -4.65
CA VAL A 9 -19.52 3.42 -3.23
C VAL A 9 -20.88 4.04 -2.91
N VAL A 10 -21.32 5.00 -3.73
CA VAL A 10 -22.61 5.68 -3.57
C VAL A 10 -23.77 4.69 -3.74
N ALA A 11 -23.71 3.81 -4.74
CA ALA A 11 -24.75 2.81 -4.98
C ALA A 11 -24.87 1.82 -3.81
N THR A 12 -23.74 1.30 -3.29
CA THR A 12 -23.75 0.37 -2.15
C THR A 12 -24.27 1.04 -0.88
N GLY A 13 -23.87 2.29 -0.61
CA GLY A 13 -24.38 3.06 0.52
C GLY A 13 -25.88 3.36 0.40
N ALA A 14 -26.37 3.71 -0.80
CA ALA A 14 -27.79 3.91 -1.05
C ALA A 14 -28.59 2.61 -0.86
N LEU A 15 -28.08 1.47 -1.34
CA LEU A 15 -28.68 0.15 -1.11
C LEU A 15 -28.77 -0.19 0.38
N ALA A 16 -27.74 0.11 1.17
CA ALA A 16 -27.78 -0.09 2.62
C ALA A 16 -28.89 0.75 3.28
N ALA A 17 -29.02 2.02 2.89
CA ALA A 17 -30.06 2.92 3.40
C ALA A 17 -31.46 2.46 3.00
N VAL A 18 -31.66 2.03 1.75
CA VAL A 18 -32.93 1.48 1.26
C VAL A 18 -33.30 0.19 1.99
N ALA A 19 -32.33 -0.71 2.22
CA ALA A 19 -32.55 -1.94 2.96
C ALA A 19 -32.97 -1.67 4.41
N ALA A 20 -32.30 -0.74 5.10
CA ALA A 20 -32.66 -0.31 6.45
C ALA A 20 -34.05 0.32 6.51
N ALA A 21 -34.35 1.27 5.61
CA ALA A 21 -35.66 1.91 5.54
C ALA A 21 -36.77 0.92 5.21
N GLY A 22 -36.52 -0.02 4.30
CA GLY A 22 -37.43 -1.12 3.95
C GLY A 22 -37.72 -2.03 5.13
N ALA A 23 -36.70 -2.40 5.91
CA ALA A 23 -36.86 -3.19 7.13
C ALA A 23 -37.80 -2.50 8.12
N VAL A 24 -37.56 -1.20 8.38
CA VAL A 24 -38.41 -0.39 9.26
C VAL A 24 -39.85 -0.31 8.72
N ALA A 25 -40.05 -0.05 7.43
CA ALA A 25 -41.37 0.03 6.82
C ALA A 25 -42.15 -1.29 6.91
N VAL A 26 -41.49 -2.43 6.68
CA VAL A 26 -42.09 -3.77 6.82
C VAL A 26 -42.49 -4.03 8.28
N TRP A 27 -41.67 -3.65 9.25
CA TRP A 27 -42.00 -3.81 10.68
C TRP A 27 -43.18 -2.95 11.09
N ARG A 28 -43.30 -1.74 10.56
CA ARG A 28 -44.46 -0.86 10.82
C ARG A 28 -45.76 -1.42 10.23
N ARG A 29 -45.70 -2.06 9.05
CA ARG A 29 -46.88 -2.59 8.35
C ARG A 29 -47.30 -3.99 8.82
N ARG A 30 -46.38 -4.79 9.35
CA ARG A 30 -46.68 -6.13 9.89
C ARG A 30 -46.15 -6.23 11.31
N PRO A 31 -47.00 -6.14 12.35
CA PRO A 31 -46.56 -6.16 13.75
C PRO A 31 -45.95 -7.51 14.17
N ARG A 32 -46.22 -8.58 13.42
CA ARG A 32 -45.60 -9.91 13.60
C ARG A 32 -44.90 -10.39 12.31
N PRO A 33 -43.81 -9.75 11.85
CA PRO A 33 -42.92 -10.40 10.90
C PRO A 33 -42.34 -11.62 11.59
N GLY A 34 -42.19 -12.74 10.88
CA GLY A 34 -41.45 -13.88 11.43
C GLY A 34 -40.07 -13.41 11.88
N VAL A 35 -39.65 -13.81 13.09
CA VAL A 35 -38.30 -13.60 13.63
C VAL A 35 -37.18 -13.79 12.58
N PRO A 36 -37.19 -14.82 11.70
CA PRO A 36 -36.15 -14.97 10.68
C PRO A 36 -36.07 -13.81 9.69
N LEU A 37 -37.20 -13.20 9.31
CA LEU A 37 -37.22 -12.08 8.37
C LEU A 37 -36.54 -10.84 8.97
N ARG A 38 -36.72 -10.63 10.28
CA ARG A 38 -36.08 -9.50 10.99
C ARG A 38 -34.57 -9.68 11.03
N ALA A 39 -34.11 -10.87 11.42
CA ALA A 39 -32.69 -11.18 11.47
C ALA A 39 -32.04 -11.04 10.09
N GLY A 40 -32.66 -11.59 9.03
CA GLY A 40 -32.15 -11.49 7.67
C GLY A 40 -32.01 -10.05 7.17
N ALA A 41 -32.98 -9.18 7.46
CA ALA A 41 -32.93 -7.78 7.05
C ALA A 41 -31.81 -6.99 7.76
N VAL A 42 -31.61 -7.24 9.07
CA VAL A 42 -30.52 -6.64 9.84
C VAL A 42 -29.16 -7.09 9.31
N LEU A 43 -28.98 -8.41 9.11
CA LEU A 43 -27.73 -8.96 8.57
C LEU A 43 -27.41 -8.43 7.17
N LEU A 44 -28.42 -8.25 6.31
CA LEU A 44 -28.21 -7.68 4.98
C LEU A 44 -27.77 -6.22 5.06
N ALA A 45 -28.41 -5.41 5.92
CA ALA A 45 -28.02 -4.01 6.11
C ALA A 45 -26.60 -3.89 6.67
N GLU A 46 -26.26 -4.74 7.64
CA GLU A 46 -24.91 -4.81 8.23
C GLU A 46 -23.87 -5.22 7.18
N LEU A 47 -24.14 -6.26 6.40
CA LEU A 47 -23.25 -6.71 5.31
C LEU A 47 -23.02 -5.60 4.28
N LEU A 48 -24.08 -4.90 3.87
CA LEU A 48 -23.97 -3.78 2.92
C LEU A 48 -23.17 -2.61 3.51
N LEU A 49 -23.33 -2.32 4.81
CA LEU A 49 -22.58 -1.28 5.49
C LEU A 49 -21.09 -1.64 5.58
N VAL A 50 -20.76 -2.86 6.02
CA VAL A 50 -19.38 -3.36 6.07
C VAL A 50 -18.76 -3.35 4.67
N THR A 51 -19.51 -3.77 3.65
CA THR A 51 -19.04 -3.74 2.25
C THR A 51 -18.79 -2.30 1.78
N ALA A 52 -19.66 -1.36 2.11
CA ALA A 52 -19.47 0.06 1.76
C ALA A 52 -18.22 0.64 2.45
N VAL A 53 -18.01 0.36 3.74
CA VAL A 53 -16.79 0.77 4.47
C VAL A 53 -15.56 0.13 3.85
N ALA A 54 -15.60 -1.17 3.55
CA ALA A 54 -14.51 -1.89 2.90
C ALA A 54 -14.18 -1.30 1.52
N LEU A 55 -15.18 -0.88 0.74
CA LEU A 55 -14.98 -0.20 -0.54
C LEU A 55 -14.35 1.19 -0.38
N VAL A 56 -14.76 1.95 0.65
CA VAL A 56 -14.17 3.27 0.96
C VAL A 56 -12.70 3.10 1.36
N VAL A 57 -12.40 2.14 2.23
CA VAL A 57 -11.03 1.81 2.62
C VAL A 57 -10.24 1.31 1.41
N ASN A 58 -10.77 0.36 0.63
CA ASN A 58 -10.13 -0.12 -0.59
C ASN A 58 -9.86 1.00 -1.59
N ARG A 59 -10.73 2.00 -1.69
CA ARG A 59 -10.51 3.18 -2.53
C ARG A 59 -9.44 4.10 -1.98
N ALA A 60 -9.39 4.30 -0.66
CA ALA A 60 -8.34 5.11 -0.02
C ALA A 60 -6.96 4.43 -0.13
N GLU A 61 -6.95 3.13 0.08
CA GLU A 61 -5.77 2.26 0.20
C GLU A 61 -5.40 1.52 -1.09
N GLY A 62 -6.18 1.70 -2.17
CA GLY A 62 -5.92 1.08 -3.47
C GLY A 62 -5.64 -0.43 -3.48
N PHE A 63 -6.11 -1.21 -2.48
CA PHE A 63 -5.71 -2.62 -2.32
C PHE A 63 -6.07 -3.46 -3.55
N TYR A 64 -7.29 -3.27 -4.06
CA TYR A 64 -7.84 -3.98 -5.22
C TYR A 64 -8.37 -2.96 -6.22
N PRO A 65 -7.57 -2.57 -7.23
CA PRO A 65 -8.00 -1.61 -8.24
C PRO A 65 -9.11 -2.18 -9.15
N THR A 66 -9.14 -3.52 -9.32
CA THR A 66 -10.12 -4.20 -10.19
C THR A 66 -10.69 -5.44 -9.51
N TRP A 67 -11.91 -5.82 -9.92
CA TRP A 67 -12.52 -7.10 -9.52
C TRP A 67 -11.70 -8.32 -9.97
N ALA A 68 -10.98 -8.20 -11.08
CA ALA A 68 -10.08 -9.26 -11.56
C ALA A 68 -8.91 -9.46 -10.59
N ALA A 69 -8.34 -8.38 -10.03
CA ALA A 69 -7.30 -8.48 -9.00
C ALA A 69 -7.84 -9.21 -7.75
N LEU A 70 -9.04 -8.86 -7.29
CA LEU A 70 -9.70 -9.53 -6.16
C LEU A 70 -9.96 -11.02 -6.43
N ALA A 71 -10.36 -11.38 -7.65
CA ALA A 71 -10.67 -12.77 -8.02
C ALA A 71 -9.42 -13.63 -8.29
N GLN A 72 -8.32 -13.04 -8.76
CA GLN A 72 -7.08 -13.75 -9.09
C GLN A 72 -6.23 -14.09 -7.85
N ASP A 73 -6.37 -13.32 -6.77
CA ASP A 73 -5.67 -13.54 -5.50
C ASP A 73 -6.05 -14.86 -4.79
N GLY A 74 -7.06 -15.60 -5.28
CA GLY A 74 -7.37 -16.95 -4.81
C GLY A 74 -6.41 -18.04 -5.28
N THR A 75 -5.62 -17.82 -6.34
CA THR A 75 -4.77 -18.86 -6.97
C THR A 75 -3.31 -18.49 -7.10
N THR A 76 -2.97 -17.20 -7.20
CA THR A 76 -1.60 -16.74 -7.05
C THR A 76 -1.44 -16.28 -5.62
N ALA A 77 -0.88 -17.15 -4.77
CA ALA A 77 -0.44 -16.75 -3.44
C ALA A 77 0.38 -15.47 -3.59
N HIS A 78 -0.20 -14.35 -3.17
CA HIS A 78 0.42 -13.04 -3.14
C HIS A 78 1.71 -13.23 -2.36
N ARG A 79 2.84 -13.36 -3.08
CA ARG A 79 4.13 -13.56 -2.43
C ARG A 79 4.26 -12.35 -1.50
N PRO A 80 4.28 -12.54 -0.18
CA PRO A 80 4.26 -11.41 0.74
C PRO A 80 5.38 -10.47 0.28
N PRO A 81 5.06 -9.19 0.05
CA PRO A 81 6.04 -8.26 -0.48
C PRO A 81 7.28 -8.38 0.39
N ALA A 82 8.45 -8.48 -0.25
CA ALA A 82 9.73 -8.54 0.44
C ALA A 82 9.70 -7.55 1.59
N THR A 83 10.08 -8.01 2.80
CA THR A 83 9.92 -7.21 4.02
C THR A 83 10.41 -5.78 3.75
N PRO A 84 9.50 -4.79 3.76
CA PRO A 84 9.79 -3.40 3.44
C PRO A 84 10.88 -2.85 4.38
N GLY A 85 11.58 -1.80 3.95
CA GLY A 85 12.52 -1.11 4.83
C GLY A 85 13.93 -1.72 4.84
N ARG A 86 14.42 -2.24 3.71
CA ARG A 86 15.84 -2.63 3.59
C ARG A 86 16.79 -1.46 3.89
N LEU A 87 16.38 -0.21 3.64
CA LEU A 87 17.14 0.98 4.00
C LEU A 87 17.06 1.35 5.48
N ASP A 88 16.17 0.76 6.28
CA ASP A 88 15.96 1.18 7.67
C ASP A 88 17.23 1.08 8.51
N ALA A 89 18.07 0.05 8.30
CA ALA A 89 19.35 -0.08 8.99
C ALA A 89 20.33 1.05 8.60
N THR A 90 20.36 1.43 7.33
CA THR A 90 21.18 2.56 6.85
C THR A 90 20.65 3.88 7.37
N ILE A 91 19.35 4.10 7.33
CA ILE A 91 18.69 5.29 7.89
C ILE A 91 18.99 5.40 9.39
N ARG A 92 18.86 4.31 10.15
CA ARG A 92 19.17 4.28 11.59
C ARG A 92 20.63 4.59 11.91
N ARG A 93 21.57 4.15 11.07
CA ARG A 93 23.00 4.48 11.24
C ARG A 93 23.30 5.95 10.96
N LEU A 94 22.59 6.56 10.01
CA LEU A 94 22.81 7.96 9.61
C LEU A 94 21.99 8.95 10.45
N ALA A 95 20.92 8.49 11.11
CA ALA A 95 20.08 9.32 11.95
C ALA A 95 20.79 9.67 13.26
N ALA A 96 21.16 10.95 13.41
CA ALA A 96 21.60 11.49 14.68
C ALA A 96 20.43 11.59 15.68
N ASP A 97 19.21 11.83 15.18
CA ASP A 97 17.97 11.91 15.95
C ASP A 97 16.85 11.24 15.15
N PRO A 98 16.14 10.22 15.69
CA PRO A 98 15.02 9.56 15.01
C PRO A 98 13.80 10.46 14.77
N ASP A 99 13.72 11.62 15.43
CA ASP A 99 12.64 12.60 15.26
C ASP A 99 12.90 13.59 14.14
N LEU A 100 14.12 13.64 13.62
CA LEU A 100 14.46 14.58 12.56
C LEU A 100 14.36 13.90 11.18
N PRO A 101 13.87 14.62 10.15
CA PRO A 101 13.87 14.09 8.80
C PRO A 101 15.30 13.91 8.28
N ILE A 102 15.54 12.80 7.60
CA ILE A 102 16.86 12.41 7.12
C ILE A 102 16.87 12.17 5.62
N ALA A 103 17.89 12.69 4.94
CA ALA A 103 18.20 12.35 3.56
C ALA A 103 19.24 11.25 3.49
N VAL A 104 19.02 10.29 2.60
CA VAL A 104 19.97 9.23 2.29
C VAL A 104 20.16 9.13 0.78
N PRO A 105 21.42 9.00 0.29
CA PRO A 105 21.64 8.62 -1.10
C PRO A 105 21.10 7.20 -1.31
N TRP A 106 20.35 7.01 -2.39
CA TRP A 106 19.70 5.76 -2.74
C TRP A 106 20.01 5.42 -4.20
N ARG A 107 20.39 4.17 -4.45
CA ARG A 107 20.68 3.67 -5.80
C ARG A 107 19.78 2.48 -6.09
N PRO A 108 18.57 2.72 -6.62
CA PRO A 108 17.67 1.63 -6.96
C PRO A 108 18.25 0.80 -8.12
N PRO A 109 18.10 -0.54 -8.08
CA PRO A 109 18.47 -1.42 -9.20
C PRO A 109 17.90 -0.98 -10.55
N SER A 110 16.65 -0.48 -10.58
CA SER A 110 16.01 0.01 -11.79
C SER A 110 16.70 1.22 -12.43
N LEU A 111 17.42 2.05 -11.66
CA LEU A 111 18.20 3.17 -12.19
C LEU A 111 19.68 2.82 -12.40
N ALA A 112 20.15 1.64 -11.99
CA ALA A 112 21.58 1.31 -12.00
C ALA A 112 22.22 1.33 -13.40
N ALA A 113 21.43 1.11 -14.45
CA ALA A 113 21.89 1.16 -15.84
C ALA A 113 21.95 2.58 -16.42
N SER A 114 21.29 3.56 -15.79
CA SER A 114 21.26 4.94 -16.28
C SER A 114 22.48 5.72 -15.83
N PRO A 115 23.12 6.52 -16.71
CA PRO A 115 24.19 7.43 -16.30
C PRO A 115 23.72 8.40 -15.21
N GLY A 116 24.44 8.44 -14.08
CA GLY A 116 24.01 9.24 -12.92
C GLY A 116 22.78 8.69 -12.19
N GLY A 117 22.46 7.41 -12.38
CA GLY A 117 21.30 6.67 -11.85
C GLY A 117 21.25 6.49 -10.33
N GLY A 118 21.36 7.60 -9.59
CA GLY A 118 21.10 7.70 -8.17
C GLY A 118 19.93 8.63 -7.91
N ALA A 119 19.31 8.42 -6.76
CA ALA A 119 18.27 9.28 -6.21
C ALA A 119 18.67 9.69 -4.79
N THR A 120 18.10 10.79 -4.31
CA THR A 120 18.16 11.12 -2.88
C THR A 120 16.78 10.91 -2.29
N VAL A 121 16.70 10.12 -1.23
CA VAL A 121 15.46 9.88 -0.50
C VAL A 121 15.50 10.70 0.79
N ALA A 122 14.48 11.52 1.01
CA ALA A 122 14.20 12.13 2.31
C ALA A 122 13.04 11.38 2.97
N VAL A 123 13.27 10.85 4.18
CA VAL A 123 12.20 10.23 4.98
C VAL A 123 11.68 11.22 6.04
N PRO A 124 10.37 11.18 6.36
CA PRO A 124 9.76 12.13 7.28
C PRO A 124 10.24 11.94 8.73
N ALA A 125 10.00 12.96 9.55
CA ALA A 125 10.20 12.89 11.00
C ALA A 125 9.47 11.69 11.61
N GLY A 126 10.08 11.01 12.57
CA GLY A 126 9.47 9.86 13.24
C GLY A 126 9.36 8.59 12.37
N TYR A 127 9.90 8.57 11.15
CA TYR A 127 9.89 7.40 10.27
C TYR A 127 10.36 6.12 10.99
N LEU A 128 11.40 6.21 11.81
CA LEU A 128 11.94 5.07 12.56
C LEU A 128 11.11 4.68 13.79
N ARG A 129 10.29 5.59 14.35
CA ARG A 129 9.45 5.32 15.53
C ARG A 129 8.23 4.47 15.20
N HIS A 130 7.77 4.53 13.95
CA HIS A 130 6.58 3.83 13.51
C HIS A 130 6.94 2.75 12.48
N PRO A 131 7.56 1.63 12.92
CA PRO A 131 8.07 0.65 11.98
C PRO A 131 6.99 -0.11 11.23
N SER A 132 5.76 -0.09 11.74
CA SER A 132 4.59 -0.61 11.06
C SER A 132 3.98 0.39 10.09
N TRP A 133 4.34 1.67 10.07
CA TRP A 133 3.66 2.64 9.20
C TRP A 133 4.12 2.56 7.75
N ARG A 134 3.22 2.92 6.85
CA ARG A 134 3.42 3.13 5.43
C ARG A 134 3.21 4.61 5.12
N TYR A 135 4.16 5.19 4.43
CA TYR A 135 4.17 6.62 4.13
C TYR A 135 3.82 6.86 2.66
N PRO A 136 3.03 7.88 2.32
CA PRO A 136 2.89 8.29 0.92
C PRO A 136 4.28 8.71 0.39
N ALA A 137 4.48 8.55 -0.91
CA ALA A 137 5.71 8.96 -1.57
C ALA A 137 5.48 10.13 -2.52
N VAL A 138 6.48 11.00 -2.66
CA VAL A 138 6.53 12.07 -3.66
C VAL A 138 7.77 11.89 -4.51
N LEU A 139 7.59 11.66 -5.80
CA LEU A 139 8.67 11.65 -6.77
C LEU A 139 8.92 13.09 -7.24
N VAL A 140 10.13 13.59 -7.06
CA VAL A 140 10.57 14.90 -7.55
C VAL A 140 11.52 14.67 -8.72
N LEU A 141 11.09 15.05 -9.92
CA LEU A 141 11.90 15.00 -11.13
C LEU A 141 12.48 16.39 -11.40
N SER A 142 13.80 16.42 -11.60
CA SER A 142 14.53 17.64 -11.94
C SER A 142 15.58 17.36 -13.02
N SER A 143 16.02 18.42 -13.69
CA SER A 143 17.18 18.47 -14.56
C SER A 143 18.32 19.18 -13.83
N PRO A 144 19.59 18.87 -14.14
CA PRO A 144 20.73 19.65 -13.66
C PRO A 144 20.61 21.16 -13.91
N ALA A 145 19.88 21.56 -14.97
CA ALA A 145 19.68 22.97 -15.33
C ALA A 145 18.76 23.75 -14.36
N ASP A 146 17.99 23.07 -13.50
CA ASP A 146 16.99 23.73 -12.64
C ASP A 146 17.58 24.39 -11.39
N GLY A 147 18.84 24.10 -11.05
CA GLY A 147 19.48 24.59 -9.83
C GLY A 147 18.85 24.07 -8.53
N TRP A 148 18.05 23.00 -8.63
CA TRP A 148 17.54 22.24 -7.49
C TRP A 148 18.64 21.30 -7.01
N THR A 149 19.37 21.72 -5.98
CA THR A 149 20.39 20.88 -5.34
C THR A 149 19.75 19.92 -4.35
N ASP A 150 20.42 18.81 -4.03
CA ASP A 150 19.89 17.81 -3.08
C ASP A 150 19.62 18.43 -1.70
N ALA A 151 20.47 19.38 -1.28
CA ALA A 151 20.27 20.13 -0.05
C ALA A 151 18.99 20.98 -0.07
N ARG A 152 18.69 21.64 -1.20
CA ARG A 152 17.45 22.41 -1.35
C ARG A 152 16.22 21.51 -1.41
N MET A 153 16.31 20.40 -2.14
CA MET A 153 15.24 19.41 -2.19
C MET A 153 14.95 18.83 -0.82
N LEU A 154 15.97 18.57 -0.02
CA LEU A 154 15.82 18.12 1.35
C LEU A 154 15.16 19.18 2.24
N THR A 155 15.60 20.43 2.17
CA THR A 155 14.98 21.52 2.95
C THR A 155 13.50 21.68 2.60
N ALA A 156 13.17 21.68 1.31
CA ALA A 156 11.79 21.79 0.85
C ALA A 156 10.96 20.55 1.25
N ALA A 157 11.51 19.34 1.12
CA ALA A 157 10.84 18.11 1.58
C ALA A 157 10.46 18.18 3.07
N ARG A 158 11.38 18.69 3.91
CA ARG A 158 11.16 18.85 5.35
C ARG A 158 10.04 19.82 5.69
N GLN A 159 9.97 20.93 4.96
CA GLN A 159 9.04 22.02 5.26
C GLN A 159 7.68 21.84 4.61
N ASP A 160 7.65 21.35 3.36
CA ASP A 160 6.47 21.37 2.51
C ASP A 160 5.84 19.98 2.31
N ALA A 161 6.52 18.90 2.67
CA ALA A 161 6.02 17.53 2.62
C ALA A 161 6.42 16.70 3.86
N PRO A 162 6.13 17.18 5.09
CA PRO A 162 6.71 16.64 6.33
C PRO A 162 6.28 15.21 6.69
N THR A 163 5.21 14.69 6.07
CA THR A 163 4.65 13.36 6.33
C THR A 163 4.90 12.36 5.20
N ALA A 164 5.59 12.75 4.14
CA ALA A 164 5.82 11.93 2.96
C ALA A 164 7.30 11.53 2.81
N VAL A 165 7.53 10.39 2.18
CA VAL A 165 8.86 10.02 1.68
C VAL A 165 9.07 10.74 0.35
N VAL A 166 10.03 11.67 0.31
CA VAL A 166 10.33 12.43 -0.91
C VAL A 166 11.52 11.80 -1.61
N VAL A 167 11.38 11.49 -2.89
CA VAL A 167 12.45 10.90 -3.70
C VAL A 167 12.83 11.86 -4.81
N ALA A 168 14.01 12.47 -4.67
CA ALA A 168 14.59 13.35 -5.66
C ALA A 168 15.38 12.55 -6.70
N VAL A 169 14.95 12.64 -7.95
CA VAL A 169 15.64 12.07 -9.11
C VAL A 169 16.07 13.20 -10.03
N ARG A 170 17.37 13.24 -10.34
CA ARG A 170 17.87 14.08 -11.43
C ARG A 170 17.73 13.27 -12.72
N ALA A 171 16.70 13.57 -13.49
CA ALA A 171 16.41 12.88 -14.72
C ALA A 171 17.44 13.26 -15.79
N ALA A 172 18.15 12.24 -16.29
CA ALA A 172 18.91 12.38 -17.53
C ALA A 172 17.95 12.52 -18.73
N PRO A 173 18.37 13.17 -19.84
CA PRO A 173 17.51 13.36 -21.01
C PRO A 173 16.98 12.05 -21.62
N ASP A 174 17.73 10.97 -21.46
CA ASP A 174 17.48 9.62 -21.97
C ASP A 174 16.84 8.69 -20.94
N LEU A 175 16.49 9.18 -19.75
CA LEU A 175 15.86 8.37 -18.72
C LEU A 175 14.48 7.90 -19.19
N ASP A 176 14.34 6.59 -19.39
CA ASP A 176 13.06 5.98 -19.78
C ASP A 176 11.99 6.22 -18.69
N PRO A 177 10.87 6.90 -19.02
CA PRO A 177 9.79 7.09 -18.06
C PRO A 177 9.15 5.77 -17.59
N GLY A 178 9.29 4.67 -18.35
CA GLY A 178 8.88 3.33 -17.93
C GLY A 178 9.58 2.88 -16.66
N VAL A 179 10.88 3.17 -16.52
CA VAL A 179 11.68 2.86 -15.33
C VAL A 179 11.12 3.59 -14.11
N LEU A 180 10.77 4.87 -14.26
CA LEU A 180 10.19 5.68 -13.17
C LEU A 180 8.74 5.28 -12.83
N ALA A 181 7.95 4.87 -13.82
CA ALA A 181 6.56 4.49 -13.62
C ALA A 181 6.39 3.10 -12.99
N THR A 182 7.28 2.15 -13.30
CA THR A 182 7.11 0.72 -12.95
C THR A 182 8.23 0.15 -12.09
N GLY A 183 9.48 0.33 -12.50
CA GLY A 183 10.65 -0.25 -11.82
C GLY A 183 10.96 0.43 -10.49
N MET A 184 11.11 1.75 -10.52
CA MET A 184 11.46 2.55 -9.34
C MET A 184 10.44 2.38 -8.21
N PRO A 185 9.12 2.34 -8.45
CA PRO A 185 8.19 2.18 -7.36
C PRO A 185 8.27 0.84 -6.64
N LEU A 186 8.58 -0.24 -7.37
CA LEU A 186 8.82 -1.56 -6.79
C LEU A 186 10.09 -1.56 -5.94
N ASP A 187 11.16 -0.94 -6.43
CA ASP A 187 12.40 -0.78 -5.66
C ASP A 187 12.14 0.02 -4.37
N LEU A 188 11.40 1.12 -4.44
CA LEU A 188 11.10 1.95 -3.27
C LEU A 188 10.25 1.19 -2.24
N GLN A 189 9.25 0.41 -2.66
CA GLN A 189 8.42 -0.39 -1.75
C GLN A 189 9.19 -1.52 -1.06
N ARG A 190 10.19 -2.08 -1.75
CA ARG A 190 11.11 -3.06 -1.15
C ARG A 190 12.04 -2.39 -0.14
N ASP A 191 12.55 -1.23 -0.51
CA ASP A 191 13.66 -0.59 0.19
C ASP A 191 13.19 0.32 1.34
N LEU A 192 11.98 0.86 1.26
CA LEU A 192 11.36 1.77 2.23
C LEU A 192 9.90 1.38 2.51
N ARG A 193 9.36 1.93 3.59
CA ARG A 193 7.95 1.72 3.96
C ARG A 193 7.03 2.72 3.27
N VAL A 194 6.90 2.63 1.95
CA VAL A 194 6.02 3.51 1.17
C VAL A 194 4.71 2.82 0.78
N THR A 195 3.65 3.60 0.53
CA THR A 195 2.38 3.08 0.02
C THR A 195 2.52 2.51 -1.40
N GLY A 196 1.59 1.63 -1.78
CA GLY A 196 1.58 1.00 -3.10
C GLY A 196 1.13 1.90 -4.26
N HIS A 197 0.41 2.97 -3.93
CA HIS A 197 -0.44 3.75 -4.84
C HIS A 197 -0.50 5.22 -4.40
N ARG A 198 -1.10 6.06 -5.25
CA ARG A 198 -1.37 7.49 -5.02
C ARG A 198 -0.16 8.28 -4.52
N TRP A 199 0.92 8.15 -5.27
CA TRP A 199 2.12 8.94 -5.11
C TRP A 199 1.95 10.32 -5.73
N GLY A 200 2.67 11.26 -5.14
CA GLY A 200 2.86 12.58 -5.71
C GLY A 200 3.92 12.57 -6.79
N LEU A 201 3.76 13.41 -7.80
CA LEU A 201 4.79 13.67 -8.80
C LEU A 201 4.97 15.17 -8.94
N VAL A 202 6.14 15.68 -8.54
CA VAL A 202 6.55 17.06 -8.76
C VAL A 202 7.62 17.05 -9.85
N ALA A 203 7.49 17.93 -10.83
CA ALA A 203 8.47 18.05 -11.89
C ALA A 203 8.82 19.51 -12.15
N SER A 204 10.09 19.77 -12.46
CA SER A 204 10.49 21.06 -13.03
C SER A 204 9.98 21.20 -14.47
N ASP A 205 10.04 22.44 -14.99
CA ASP A 205 9.63 22.71 -16.37
C ASP A 205 10.47 21.98 -17.42
N HIS A 206 11.77 21.80 -17.17
CA HIS A 206 12.67 21.12 -18.10
C HIS A 206 12.34 19.64 -18.29
N VAL A 207 11.74 18.97 -17.29
CA VAL A 207 11.38 17.54 -17.34
C VAL A 207 9.87 17.30 -17.37
N ARG A 208 9.09 18.35 -17.66
CA ARG A 208 7.62 18.35 -17.73
C ARG A 208 7.07 17.25 -18.65
N ARG A 209 7.68 17.02 -19.81
CA ARG A 209 7.23 15.98 -20.76
C ARG A 209 7.41 14.59 -20.14
N SER A 210 8.60 14.27 -19.66
CA SER A 210 8.90 13.00 -19.00
C SER A 210 7.97 12.75 -17.81
N ALA A 211 7.68 13.77 -17.00
CA ALA A 211 6.75 13.65 -15.88
C ALA A 211 5.31 13.30 -16.31
N ARG A 212 4.81 13.90 -17.39
CA ARG A 212 3.51 13.52 -17.97
C ARG A 212 3.53 12.09 -18.51
N ASP A 213 4.64 11.69 -19.12
CA ASP A 213 4.82 10.34 -19.65
C ASP A 213 4.90 9.27 -18.54
N VAL A 214 5.46 9.61 -17.37
CA VAL A 214 5.39 8.77 -16.16
C VAL A 214 3.95 8.66 -15.66
N ALA A 215 3.26 9.80 -15.49
CA ALA A 215 1.89 9.80 -14.98
C ALA A 215 0.91 9.08 -15.91
N GLY A 216 1.07 9.23 -17.22
CA GLY A 216 0.22 8.55 -18.21
C GLY A 216 0.41 7.03 -18.25
N ARG A 217 1.56 6.51 -17.80
CA ARG A 217 1.83 5.05 -17.76
C ARG A 217 1.19 4.35 -16.57
N ASP A 218 1.07 5.03 -15.43
CA ASP A 218 0.40 4.50 -14.23
C ASP A 218 -0.43 5.61 -13.56
N PRO A 219 -1.61 5.95 -14.12
CA PRO A 219 -2.46 7.01 -13.58
C PRO A 219 -3.05 6.67 -12.20
N GLY A 220 -3.14 5.37 -11.86
CA GLY A 220 -3.58 4.94 -10.53
C GLY A 220 -2.56 5.27 -9.44
N ARG A 221 -1.27 5.17 -9.77
CA ARG A 221 -0.17 5.55 -8.88
C ARG A 221 0.16 7.03 -8.94
N PHE A 222 0.11 7.65 -10.11
CA PHE A 222 0.44 9.06 -10.33
C PHE A 222 -0.77 9.80 -10.93
N PRO A 223 -1.73 10.25 -10.10
CA PRO A 223 -3.01 10.78 -10.60
C PRO A 223 -2.85 12.00 -11.52
N ALA A 224 -1.93 12.92 -11.17
CA ALA A 224 -1.53 14.02 -12.03
C ALA A 224 -0.16 14.57 -11.56
N PRO A 225 0.75 14.93 -12.49
CA PRO A 225 1.97 15.62 -12.12
C PRO A 225 1.66 17.08 -11.78
N VAL A 226 2.25 17.57 -10.69
CA VAL A 226 2.34 18.99 -10.40
C VAL A 226 3.62 19.52 -11.02
N ILE A 227 3.46 20.40 -12.00
CA ILE A 227 4.60 21.08 -12.63
C ILE A 227 4.92 22.32 -11.81
N ALA A 228 6.06 22.29 -11.13
CA ALA A 228 6.58 23.41 -10.39
C ALA A 228 7.09 24.48 -11.38
N ALA A 229 6.34 25.57 -11.49
CA ALA A 229 6.70 26.69 -12.34
C ALA A 229 7.80 27.55 -11.71
N GLY A 230 8.73 28.02 -12.54
CA GLY A 230 9.73 29.04 -12.19
C GLY A 230 11.10 28.47 -11.79
N PRO A 231 12.20 29.09 -12.25
CA PRO A 231 13.54 28.73 -11.80
C PRO A 231 13.71 29.10 -10.31
N GLY A 232 14.31 28.19 -9.54
CA GLY A 232 14.66 28.46 -8.14
C GLY A 232 13.79 27.77 -7.08
N PRO A 233 14.02 28.09 -5.79
CA PRO A 233 13.51 27.32 -4.65
C PRO A 233 12.00 27.47 -4.40
N SER A 234 11.40 28.58 -4.84
CA SER A 234 9.96 28.84 -4.64
C SER A 234 9.07 27.89 -5.44
N GLY A 235 9.49 27.53 -6.65
CA GLY A 235 8.74 26.59 -7.50
C GLY A 235 8.65 25.20 -6.87
N LEU A 236 9.79 24.68 -6.39
CA LEU A 236 9.85 23.37 -5.73
C LEU A 236 8.98 23.32 -4.47
N ALA A 237 9.12 24.29 -3.57
CA ALA A 237 8.34 24.37 -2.33
C ALA A 237 6.83 24.40 -2.61
N THR A 238 6.42 25.23 -3.59
CA THR A 238 5.02 25.34 -4.01
C THR A 238 4.50 24.02 -4.59
N GLY A 239 5.29 23.37 -5.45
CA GLY A 239 4.94 22.08 -6.03
C GLY A 239 4.79 20.97 -4.99
N LEU A 240 5.74 20.88 -4.04
CA LEU A 240 5.69 19.92 -2.94
C LEU A 240 4.47 20.14 -2.04
N ARG A 241 4.17 21.39 -1.66
CA ARG A 241 3.00 21.70 -0.83
C ARG A 241 1.68 21.37 -1.52
N ALA A 242 1.59 21.68 -2.81
CA ALA A 242 0.41 21.36 -3.62
C ALA A 242 0.18 19.84 -3.72
N VAL A 243 1.25 19.06 -3.92
CA VAL A 243 1.18 17.61 -3.93
C VAL A 243 0.87 17.03 -2.56
N ALA A 244 1.54 17.50 -1.50
CA ALA A 244 1.36 17.00 -0.14
C ALA A 244 -0.08 17.15 0.35
N GLY A 245 -0.77 18.23 -0.03
CA GLY A 245 -2.19 18.43 0.28
C GLY A 245 -3.14 17.43 -0.40
N GLN A 246 -2.67 16.64 -1.37
CA GLN A 246 -3.45 15.62 -2.07
C GLN A 246 -3.11 14.18 -1.62
N LEU A 247 -2.04 14.01 -0.84
CA LEU A 247 -1.59 12.70 -0.40
C LEU A 247 -2.46 12.18 0.75
N PRO A 248 -2.68 10.85 0.84
CA PRO A 248 -3.27 10.26 2.02
C PRO A 248 -2.36 10.44 3.24
N ALA A 249 -2.94 10.42 4.44
CA ALA A 249 -2.17 10.37 5.67
C ALA A 249 -1.31 9.08 5.73
N PRO A 250 -0.18 9.07 6.47
CA PRO A 250 0.53 7.84 6.77
C PRO A 250 -0.38 6.83 7.47
N LEU A 251 -0.22 5.56 7.12
CA LEU A 251 -1.12 4.50 7.54
C LEU A 251 -0.36 3.48 8.36
N ALA A 252 -0.93 3.05 9.48
CA ALA A 252 -0.42 1.85 10.14
C ALA A 252 -0.62 0.66 9.20
N ALA A 253 0.43 -0.13 8.97
CA ALA A 253 0.29 -1.37 8.24
C ALA A 253 -0.78 -2.23 8.93
N PRO A 254 -1.61 -2.92 8.15
CA PRO A 254 -2.56 -3.86 8.70
C PRO A 254 -1.81 -4.85 9.60
N ALA A 255 -2.32 -5.08 10.80
CA ALA A 255 -1.76 -6.07 11.70
C ALA A 255 -1.66 -7.39 10.93
N PRO A 256 -0.54 -8.13 11.05
CA PRO A 256 -0.44 -9.43 10.40
C PRO A 256 -1.62 -10.27 10.89
N VAL A 257 -2.50 -10.65 9.97
CA VAL A 257 -3.56 -11.60 10.26
C VAL A 257 -2.83 -12.86 10.69
N LEU A 258 -2.86 -13.16 11.99
CA LEU A 258 -2.33 -14.41 12.52
C LEU A 258 -3.04 -15.51 11.74
N ALA A 259 -2.29 -16.18 10.86
CA ALA A 259 -2.82 -17.33 10.17
C ALA A 259 -3.42 -18.27 11.24
N PRO A 260 -4.64 -18.77 11.06
CA PRO A 260 -5.25 -19.68 12.02
C PRO A 260 -4.23 -20.78 12.30
N SER A 261 -3.80 -20.86 13.56
CA SER A 261 -2.73 -21.77 13.98
C SER A 261 -3.10 -23.18 13.51
N ALA A 262 -2.27 -23.76 12.64
CA ALA A 262 -2.44 -25.11 12.14
C ALA A 262 -2.43 -26.17 13.26
N ALA A 263 -2.18 -25.77 14.50
CA ALA A 263 -2.28 -26.60 15.70
C ALA A 263 -3.68 -27.19 15.94
N ALA A 264 -4.75 -26.66 15.33
CA ALA A 264 -6.10 -27.21 15.52
C ALA A 264 -6.39 -28.51 14.73
N HIS A 265 -5.52 -28.93 13.81
CA HIS A 265 -5.73 -30.18 13.04
C HIS A 265 -5.00 -31.42 13.60
N GLN A 266 -4.34 -31.30 14.76
CA GLN A 266 -3.65 -32.42 15.41
C GLN A 266 -4.35 -32.93 16.68
N VAL A 267 -5.65 -32.64 16.84
CA VAL A 267 -6.51 -33.28 17.85
C VAL A 267 -7.45 -34.23 17.09
N GLY A 268 -7.02 -35.48 16.86
CA GLY A 268 -7.90 -36.44 16.19
C GLY A 268 -7.25 -37.66 15.54
N ARG A 269 -5.93 -37.88 15.63
CA ARG A 269 -5.36 -39.20 15.32
C ARG A 269 -5.34 -40.05 16.59
N HIS A 270 -6.53 -40.49 16.99
CA HIS A 270 -6.70 -41.62 17.89
C HIS A 270 -5.98 -42.82 17.25
N ARG A 271 -4.80 -43.16 17.78
CA ARG A 271 -4.07 -44.36 17.42
C ARG A 271 -4.88 -45.55 17.96
N PRO A 272 -5.41 -46.45 17.10
CA PRO A 272 -6.06 -47.65 17.61
C PRO A 272 -5.03 -48.53 18.34
N PRO A 273 -5.41 -49.21 19.43
CA PRO A 273 -4.50 -50.11 20.14
C PRO A 273 -4.09 -51.26 19.22
N ALA A 274 -2.79 -51.48 19.12
CA ALA A 274 -2.23 -52.61 18.41
C ALA A 274 -2.57 -53.90 19.17
N HIS A 275 -3.39 -54.76 18.58
CA HIS A 275 -3.55 -56.14 19.02
C HIS A 275 -2.60 -57.04 18.22
N GLY A 276 -1.77 -57.79 18.94
CA GLY A 276 -1.17 -59.05 18.50
C GLY A 276 0.30 -59.25 18.95
N PRO A 277 0.81 -60.49 19.04
CA PRO A 277 0.17 -61.79 18.84
C PRO A 277 0.18 -62.69 20.10
N VAL A 278 -0.79 -63.60 20.19
CA VAL A 278 -0.81 -64.72 21.14
C VAL A 278 0.22 -65.75 20.68
N SER A 279 1.31 -65.92 21.42
CA SER A 279 2.30 -66.97 21.18
C SER A 279 1.73 -68.34 21.55
N GLY A 280 1.68 -69.21 20.55
CA GLY A 280 1.23 -70.59 20.66
C GLY A 280 2.15 -71.46 21.52
N ILE A 281 1.50 -72.31 22.31
CA ILE A 281 2.11 -73.40 23.09
C ILE A 281 2.48 -74.51 22.10
N GLY A 282 3.78 -74.72 21.91
CA GLY A 282 4.34 -75.84 21.14
C GLY A 282 4.96 -76.87 22.10
N LEU A 283 4.28 -78.00 22.26
CA LEU A 283 4.79 -79.25 22.82
C LEU A 283 5.96 -79.79 21.97
N ARG A 284 7.04 -80.25 22.60
CA ARG A 284 7.93 -81.27 22.01
C ARG A 284 8.68 -82.10 23.06
N HIS A 285 8.53 -83.42 22.90
CA HIS A 285 9.25 -84.52 23.54
C HIS A 285 10.77 -84.41 23.37
N GLY A 286 11.57 -84.73 24.40
CA GLY A 286 12.22 -86.04 24.63
C GLY A 286 13.76 -85.86 24.54
N PRO A 287 14.62 -86.83 24.89
CA PRO A 287 14.42 -88.24 25.26
C PRO A 287 14.53 -88.53 26.77
#